data_AF-A0AAV6GS61-F1
#
_entry.id   AF-A0AAV6GS61-F1
#
_cell.length_a   1.000
_cell.length_b   1.000
_cell.length_c   1.000
_cell.angle_alpha   90.00
_cell.angle_beta   90.00
_cell.angle_gamma   90.00
#
_symmetry.space_group_name_H-M   'P 1'
#
loop_
_entity.id
_entity.type
_entity.pdbx_description
1 polymer ?
#
loop_
_entity_poly.entity_id
_entity_poly.type
_entity_poly.pdbx_seq_one_letter_code
_entity_poly.pdbx_strand_id
1 'polypeptide(L)'
;MDARTVLQNILSYCKLSTPLVSLKLLALPIPIAEIVIGELYRDSCPIQWYIPFYLVVAGIFTLSLVLLTCLPCHDHHIRYICNAWNFTISHFFLLWLIAGTMWIYPLHQPNYNPAAGPYCDKTVYLFAYWINTLNFLVVNKPRVHLNVFISIHPQWGTHPTISVSVSPHQRNIKTELLELLFKTIDDLEERDFKRFKAFLSEKHLRGYEPIPKARLENADATEIINQMSQAYDRDGAVRITASILKKMCRIGLVNDMTCGKAPRDSGLISGQNATTGAWPWQVSLHRAGSHFCSGSLISAQAVLTAAHCFSSTSITGLTAYLGHQNQQGSNPNKQLRNLFTITQHPEYDAITRENDIAVVVLTAPLDFNEFISPVCLADSESILHNGTDSWVTGWGNAAPKG
;
A
#
# COMPACT_ATOMS: atom_id res chain seq x y z
N MET A 1 21.18 57.01 9.51
CA MET A 1 21.93 55.88 8.90
C MET A 1 21.23 55.54 7.60
N ASP A 2 21.92 55.63 6.48
CA ASP A 2 21.37 55.45 5.13
C ASP A 2 21.08 53.96 4.87
N ALA A 3 19.89 53.65 4.34
CA ALA A 3 19.43 52.29 4.06
C ALA A 3 20.37 51.54 3.12
N ARG A 4 21.09 52.25 2.23
CA ARG A 4 22.14 51.67 1.38
C ARG A 4 23.36 51.24 2.19
N THR A 5 23.74 51.99 3.22
CA THR A 5 24.87 51.66 4.10
C THR A 5 24.53 50.49 5.01
N VAL A 6 23.28 50.38 5.47
CA VAL A 6 22.80 49.21 6.22
C VAL A 6 22.81 47.96 5.33
N LEU A 7 22.31 48.07 4.09
CA LEU A 7 22.31 46.96 3.14
C LEU A 7 23.73 46.53 2.72
N GLN A 8 24.64 47.49 2.49
CA GLN A 8 26.04 47.22 2.18
C GLN A 8 26.79 46.60 3.36
N ASN A 9 26.48 47.00 4.60
CA ASN A 9 27.05 46.38 5.79
C ASN A 9 26.52 44.94 5.99
N ILE A 10 25.23 44.69 5.76
CA ILE A 10 24.67 43.33 5.81
C ILE A 10 25.33 42.43 4.75
N LEU A 11 25.55 42.94 3.54
CA LEU A 11 26.21 42.21 2.46
C LEU A 11 27.72 41.98 2.71
N SER A 12 28.40 42.87 3.43
CA SER A 12 29.83 42.75 3.73
C SER A 12 30.13 41.78 4.89
N TYR A 13 29.21 41.65 5.86
CA TYR A 13 29.29 40.62 6.92
C TYR A 13 29.00 39.21 6.39
N CYS A 14 28.25 39.10 5.29
CA CYS A 14 27.99 37.84 4.60
C CYS A 14 29.16 37.51 3.64
N LYS A 15 30.38 37.33 4.18
CA LYS A 15 31.54 36.84 3.40
C LYS A 15 31.20 35.45 2.86
N LEU A 16 30.75 35.47 1.62
CA LEU A 16 30.20 34.39 0.82
C LEU A 16 31.31 33.41 0.42
N SER A 17 31.77 32.55 1.35
CA SER A 17 32.73 31.49 1.03
C SER A 17 32.40 30.14 1.66
N THR A 18 31.12 29.74 1.64
CA THR A 18 30.80 28.31 1.72
C THR A 18 29.67 27.97 0.73
N PRO A 19 29.73 26.83 0.03
CA PRO A 19 28.64 26.34 -0.85
C PRO A 19 27.32 26.10 -0.09
N LEU A 20 27.37 26.11 1.24
CA LEU A 20 26.22 25.94 2.13
C LEU A 20 25.37 27.21 2.28
N VAL A 21 25.95 28.41 2.13
CA VAL A 21 25.21 29.69 2.24
C VAL A 21 24.48 30.02 0.94
N SER A 22 25.11 29.76 -0.21
CA SER A 22 24.46 29.93 -1.52
C SER A 22 23.25 29.01 -1.70
N LEU A 23 23.33 27.76 -1.24
CA LEU A 23 22.21 26.82 -1.26
C LEU A 23 21.03 27.26 -0.36
N LYS A 24 21.32 27.90 0.79
CA LYS A 24 20.29 28.39 1.72
C LYS A 24 19.57 29.65 1.23
N LEU A 25 20.29 30.53 0.52
CA LEU A 25 19.67 31.70 -0.12
C LEU A 25 18.74 31.30 -1.29
N LEU A 26 19.08 30.24 -2.03
CA LEU A 26 18.21 29.67 -3.06
C LEU A 26 16.91 29.06 -2.50
N ALA A 27 16.86 28.75 -1.19
CA ALA A 27 15.69 28.20 -0.52
C ALA A 27 14.74 29.27 0.06
N LEU A 28 15.08 30.57 -0.01
CA LEU A 28 14.24 31.69 0.47
C LEU A 28 12.85 31.82 -0.17
N PRO A 29 12.63 31.45 -1.44
CA PRO A 29 11.29 31.54 -2.05
C PRO A 29 10.26 30.62 -1.38
N ILE A 30 10.69 29.48 -0.82
CA ILE A 30 9.83 28.47 -0.22
C ILE A 30 9.10 28.98 1.04
N PRO A 31 9.78 29.50 2.09
CA PRO A 31 9.10 30.02 3.27
C PRO A 31 8.24 31.25 2.98
N ILE A 32 8.58 32.05 1.96
CA ILE A 32 7.75 33.17 1.52
C ILE A 32 6.45 32.63 0.89
N ALA A 33 6.54 31.60 0.04
CA ALA A 33 5.37 30.95 -0.53
C ALA A 33 4.48 30.29 0.54
N GLU A 34 5.06 29.67 1.56
CA GLU A 34 4.33 29.12 2.71
C GLU A 34 3.50 30.19 3.44
N ILE A 35 4.11 31.35 3.75
CA ILE A 35 3.40 32.46 4.40
C ILE A 35 2.30 33.02 3.49
N VAL A 36 2.61 33.27 2.22
CA VAL A 36 1.67 33.89 1.27
C VAL A 36 0.48 32.96 1.00
N ILE A 37 0.71 31.67 0.75
CA ILE A 37 -0.37 30.70 0.50
C ILE A 37 -1.18 30.46 1.77
N GLY A 38 -0.54 30.34 2.93
CA GLY A 38 -1.25 30.20 4.21
C GLY A 38 -2.15 31.39 4.52
N GLU A 39 -1.72 32.61 4.22
CA GLU A 39 -2.52 33.82 4.42
C GLU A 39 -3.63 33.97 3.37
N LEU A 40 -3.30 33.72 2.09
CA LEU A 40 -4.24 33.87 0.97
C LEU A 40 -5.42 32.89 1.08
N TYR A 41 -5.18 31.68 1.60
CA TYR A 41 -6.18 30.62 1.72
C TYR A 41 -6.63 30.39 3.17
N ARG A 42 -6.44 31.36 4.07
CA ARG A 42 -6.75 31.25 5.51
C ARG A 42 -8.13 30.66 5.79
N ASP A 43 -9.15 31.16 5.08
CA ASP A 43 -10.55 30.75 5.27
C ASP A 43 -11.03 29.74 4.22
N SER A 44 -10.13 29.30 3.33
CA SER A 44 -10.47 28.42 2.20
C SER A 44 -10.31 26.93 2.51
N CYS A 45 -10.13 26.57 3.79
CA CYS A 45 -10.08 25.18 4.24
C CYS A 45 -10.84 24.95 5.56
N PRO A 46 -12.16 25.20 5.61
CA PRO A 46 -12.96 25.04 6.82
C PRO A 46 -12.98 23.61 7.38
N ILE A 47 -12.84 22.59 6.53
CA ILE A 47 -12.80 21.18 6.99
C ILE A 47 -11.58 20.89 7.87
N GLN A 48 -10.47 21.60 7.64
CA GLN A 48 -9.23 21.50 8.41
C GLN A 48 -8.57 22.86 8.53
N TRP A 49 -9.17 23.71 9.37
CA TRP A 49 -8.79 25.11 9.55
C TRP A 49 -7.33 25.31 9.93
N TYR A 50 -6.67 24.30 10.51
CA TYR A 50 -5.27 24.34 10.91
C TYR A 50 -4.25 24.23 9.76
N ILE A 51 -4.64 23.83 8.54
CA ILE A 51 -3.69 23.66 7.40
C ILE A 51 -3.09 25.00 6.95
N PRO A 52 -3.88 26.07 6.72
CA PRO A 52 -3.31 27.38 6.43
C PRO A 52 -2.44 27.93 7.56
N PHE A 53 -2.85 27.74 8.83
CA PHE A 53 -2.02 28.15 9.99
C PHE A 53 -0.70 27.38 10.06
N TYR A 54 -0.73 26.08 9.74
CA TYR A 54 0.47 25.25 9.67
C TYR A 54 1.52 25.83 8.71
N LEU A 55 1.10 26.26 7.52
CA LEU A 55 1.95 26.87 6.51
C LEU A 55 2.53 28.21 6.98
N VAL A 56 1.72 29.09 7.56
CA VAL A 56 2.20 30.40 8.04
C VAL A 56 3.28 30.23 9.11
N VAL A 57 3.03 29.37 10.09
CA VAL A 57 3.98 29.11 11.18
C VAL A 57 5.25 28.44 10.65
N ALA A 58 5.13 27.42 9.79
CA ALA A 58 6.28 26.78 9.17
C ALA A 58 7.16 27.79 8.40
N GLY A 59 6.54 28.69 7.63
CA GLY A 59 7.25 29.70 6.84
C GLY A 59 7.96 30.75 7.69
N ILE A 60 7.32 31.25 8.75
CA ILE A 60 7.91 32.24 9.68
C ILE A 60 9.16 31.67 10.37
N PHE A 61 9.06 30.45 10.90
CA PHE A 61 10.19 29.83 11.58
C PHE A 61 11.31 29.48 10.57
N THR A 62 10.96 29.15 9.33
CA THR A 62 11.95 28.77 8.30
C THR A 62 12.70 30.00 7.83
N LEU A 63 12.00 31.12 7.64
CA LEU A 63 12.59 32.41 7.34
C LEU A 63 13.50 32.89 8.48
N SER A 64 13.09 32.68 9.73
CA SER A 64 13.87 33.02 10.93
C SER A 64 15.18 32.22 11.00
N LEU A 65 15.14 30.93 10.65
CA LEU A 65 16.32 30.06 10.58
C LEU A 65 17.28 30.52 9.47
N VAL A 66 16.77 30.86 8.28
CA VAL A 66 17.60 31.36 7.18
C VAL A 66 18.26 32.69 7.55
N LEU A 67 17.51 33.62 8.14
CA LEU A 67 18.05 34.91 8.61
C LEU A 67 19.14 34.72 9.68
N LEU A 68 18.98 33.76 10.59
CA LEU A 68 20.00 33.48 11.60
C LEU A 68 21.27 32.87 11.03
N THR A 69 21.17 32.10 9.93
CA THR A 69 22.36 31.57 9.26
C THR A 69 23.20 32.65 8.57
N CYS A 70 22.65 33.86 8.41
CA CYS A 70 23.34 35.03 7.88
C CYS A 70 24.00 35.89 8.98
N LEU A 71 23.73 35.64 10.27
CA LEU A 71 24.38 36.33 11.38
C LEU A 71 25.81 35.79 11.58
N PRO A 72 26.81 36.65 11.82
CA PRO A 72 28.19 36.23 12.04
C PRO A 72 28.34 35.59 13.43
N CYS A 73 28.06 34.29 13.56
CA CYS A 73 28.20 33.52 14.81
C CYS A 73 29.67 33.17 15.16
N HIS A 74 30.62 34.05 14.82
CA HIS A 74 32.06 33.83 15.04
C HIS A 74 32.55 34.33 16.41
N ASP A 75 31.84 35.29 17.01
CA ASP A 75 32.18 35.85 18.32
C ASP A 75 31.85 34.85 19.46
N HIS A 76 32.77 34.68 20.41
CA HIS A 76 32.65 33.78 21.55
C HIS A 76 31.43 34.10 22.43
N HIS A 77 31.04 35.37 22.54
CA HIS A 77 29.84 35.77 23.30
C HIS A 77 28.52 35.46 22.56
N ILE A 78 28.52 35.53 21.23
CA ILE A 78 27.31 35.37 20.40
C ILE A 78 27.07 33.90 20.03
N ARG A 79 28.12 33.08 20.04
CA ARG A 79 28.07 31.65 19.72
C ARG A 79 27.11 30.85 20.62
N TYR A 80 27.05 31.16 21.92
CA TYR A 80 26.10 30.50 22.83
C TYR A 80 24.65 30.79 22.43
N ILE A 81 24.36 32.05 22.09
CA ILE A 81 23.03 32.51 21.66
C ILE A 81 22.65 31.85 20.33
N CYS A 82 23.55 31.81 19.35
CA CYS A 82 23.30 31.13 18.07
C CYS A 82 23.01 29.63 18.25
N ASN A 83 23.77 28.94 19.10
CA ASN A 83 23.58 27.50 19.33
C ASN A 83 22.27 27.20 20.08
N ALA A 84 21.97 27.96 21.13
CA ALA A 84 20.72 27.82 21.88
C ALA A 84 19.51 28.08 20.97
N TRP A 85 19.58 29.09 20.11
CA TRP A 85 18.53 29.41 19.16
C TRP A 85 18.37 28.32 18.08
N ASN A 86 19.46 27.87 17.47
CA ASN A 86 19.41 26.79 16.47
C ASN A 86 18.84 25.50 17.04
N PHE A 87 19.20 25.14 18.28
CA PHE A 87 18.66 23.97 18.97
C PHE A 87 17.15 24.12 19.22
N THR A 88 16.73 25.28 19.74
CA THR A 88 15.33 25.58 20.06
C THR A 88 14.45 25.54 18.80
N ILE A 89 14.89 26.19 17.72
CA ILE A 89 14.17 26.19 16.45
C ILE A 89 14.13 24.79 15.83
N SER A 90 15.23 24.05 15.84
CA SER A 90 15.25 22.69 15.27
C SER A 90 14.32 21.74 16.03
N HIS A 91 14.25 21.87 17.36
CA HIS A 91 13.32 21.09 18.18
C HIS A 91 11.86 21.48 17.89
N PHE A 92 11.58 22.78 17.78
CA PHE A 92 10.27 23.27 17.37
C PHE A 92 9.86 22.70 15.99
N PHE A 93 10.76 22.72 15.00
CA PHE A 93 10.48 22.16 13.67
C PHE A 93 10.19 20.67 13.68
N LEU A 94 10.89 19.89 14.51
CA LEU A 94 10.63 18.46 14.63
C LEU A 94 9.23 18.21 15.18
N LEU A 95 8.85 18.92 16.24
CA LEU A 95 7.51 18.83 16.82
C LEU A 95 6.43 19.34 15.86
N TRP A 96 6.71 20.43 15.14
CA TRP A 96 5.82 21.01 14.15
C TRP A 96 5.63 20.08 12.95
N LEU A 97 6.69 19.40 12.48
CA LEU A 97 6.62 18.39 11.43
C LEU A 97 5.72 17.22 11.86
N ILE A 98 5.87 16.74 13.11
CA ILE A 98 4.99 15.68 13.67
C ILE A 98 3.54 16.16 13.74
N ALA A 99 3.29 17.41 14.14
CA ALA A 99 1.95 17.98 14.11
C ALA A 99 1.40 18.07 12.67
N GLY A 100 2.23 18.47 11.72
CA GLY A 100 1.91 18.53 10.29
C GLY A 100 1.54 17.17 9.71
N THR A 101 2.22 16.08 10.09
CA THR A 101 1.84 14.73 9.65
C THR A 101 0.48 14.32 10.21
N MET A 102 0.17 14.68 11.47
CA MET A 102 -1.13 14.42 12.08
C MET A 102 -2.25 15.32 11.55
N TRP A 103 -1.94 16.48 11.01
CA TRP A 103 -2.94 17.45 10.54
C TRP A 103 -3.25 17.29 9.05
N ILE A 104 -2.24 17.06 8.22
CA ILE A 104 -2.38 17.07 6.76
C ILE A 104 -2.81 15.70 6.22
N TYR A 105 -2.26 14.60 6.75
CA TYR A 105 -2.51 13.24 6.22
C TYR A 105 -3.79 12.52 6.66
N PRO A 106 -4.58 12.94 7.69
CA PRO A 106 -5.84 12.28 8.01
C PRO A 106 -6.92 12.40 6.93
N LEU A 107 -6.82 13.41 6.06
CA LEU A 107 -7.79 13.61 4.98
C LEU A 107 -7.45 12.72 3.79
N HIS A 108 -7.95 11.49 3.83
CA HIS A 108 -7.95 10.64 2.65
C HIS A 108 -9.00 11.14 1.66
N GLN A 109 -8.58 12.07 0.79
CA GLN A 109 -9.37 12.76 -0.26
C GLN A 109 -10.22 13.96 0.24
N PRO A 110 -9.62 15.15 0.39
CA PRO A 110 -10.36 16.36 0.72
C PRO A 110 -11.44 16.67 -0.33
N ASN A 111 -12.61 17.10 0.13
CA ASN A 111 -13.60 17.71 -0.76
C ASN A 111 -13.07 19.07 -1.25
N TYR A 112 -12.86 19.21 -2.56
CA TYR A 112 -12.41 20.47 -3.18
C TYR A 112 -13.57 21.35 -3.68
N ASN A 113 -14.81 20.87 -3.58
CA ASN A 113 -15.98 21.57 -4.10
C ASN A 113 -16.64 22.40 -2.99
N PRO A 114 -16.58 23.75 -3.05
CA PRO A 114 -17.20 24.61 -2.04
C PRO A 114 -18.73 24.52 -2.02
N ALA A 115 -19.35 24.02 -3.10
CA ALA A 115 -20.80 23.84 -3.18
C ALA A 115 -21.31 22.53 -2.55
N ALA A 116 -20.42 21.61 -2.18
CA ALA A 116 -20.77 20.27 -1.69
C ALA A 116 -20.64 20.08 -0.17
N GLY A 117 -20.36 21.14 0.60
CA GLY A 117 -20.19 21.10 2.06
C GLY A 117 -18.82 21.61 2.54
N PRO A 118 -18.35 21.22 3.74
CA PRO A 118 -17.01 21.54 4.21
C PRO A 118 -15.96 21.10 3.18
N TYR A 119 -15.17 22.05 2.70
CA TYR A 119 -14.18 21.85 1.65
C TYR A 119 -12.79 22.28 2.11
N CYS A 120 -11.78 21.91 1.35
CA CYS A 120 -10.45 22.50 1.43
C CYS A 120 -9.99 22.88 0.04
N ASP A 121 -9.47 24.08 -0.15
CA ASP A 121 -8.95 24.50 -1.45
C ASP A 121 -7.82 23.57 -1.90
N LYS A 122 -7.87 23.15 -3.16
CA LYS A 122 -6.91 22.19 -3.73
C LYS A 122 -5.48 22.72 -3.68
N THR A 123 -5.30 24.02 -3.84
CA THR A 123 -4.01 24.70 -3.85
C THR A 123 -3.36 24.64 -2.47
N VAL A 124 -4.08 25.05 -1.42
CA VAL A 124 -3.53 25.09 -0.05
C VAL A 124 -3.24 23.68 0.48
N TYR A 125 -4.12 22.72 0.20
CA TYR A 125 -3.93 21.34 0.63
C TYR A 125 -2.72 20.68 -0.04
N LEU A 126 -2.65 20.72 -1.38
CA LEU A 126 -1.55 20.08 -2.11
C LEU A 126 -0.21 20.75 -1.79
N PHE A 127 -0.20 22.07 -1.65
CA PHE A 127 1.00 22.79 -1.25
C PHE A 127 1.49 22.34 0.14
N ALA A 128 0.60 22.29 1.14
CA ALA A 128 0.94 21.80 2.48
C ALA A 128 1.41 20.33 2.47
N TYR A 129 0.74 19.47 1.71
CA TYR A 129 1.10 18.06 1.54
C TYR A 129 2.52 17.88 1.01
N TRP A 130 2.87 18.58 -0.09
CA TRP A 130 4.19 18.45 -0.71
C TRP A 130 5.30 19.04 0.16
N ILE A 131 5.06 20.18 0.82
CA ILE A 131 6.01 20.79 1.76
C ILE A 131 6.27 19.86 2.95
N ASN A 132 5.22 19.29 3.54
CA ASN A 132 5.36 18.36 4.66
C ASN A 132 6.11 17.08 4.27
N THR A 133 5.82 16.55 3.08
CA THR A 133 6.53 15.39 2.51
C THR A 133 8.01 15.70 2.29
N LEU A 134 8.32 16.86 1.71
CA LEU A 134 9.70 17.28 1.45
C LEU A 134 10.50 17.46 2.74
N ASN A 135 9.91 18.10 3.75
CA ASN A 135 10.55 18.28 5.07
C ASN A 135 10.82 16.93 5.75
N PHE A 136 9.89 15.98 5.66
CA PHE A 136 10.09 14.62 6.16
C PHE A 136 11.26 13.91 5.48
N LEU A 137 11.37 14.00 4.15
CA LEU A 137 12.47 13.41 3.38
C LEU A 137 13.83 14.05 3.72
N VAL A 138 13.86 15.35 4.00
CA VAL A 138 15.10 16.06 4.38
C VAL A 138 15.57 15.69 5.79
N VAL A 139 14.64 15.52 6.73
CA VAL A 139 14.96 15.10 8.12
C VAL A 139 15.43 13.64 8.15
N ASN A 140 14.85 12.76 7.32
CA ASN A 140 15.23 11.36 7.20
C ASN A 140 16.27 11.13 6.09
N LYS A 141 17.52 11.57 6.29
CA LYS A 141 18.63 11.15 5.40
C LYS A 141 18.83 9.62 5.44
N PRO A 142 19.26 8.98 4.33
CA PRO A 142 19.05 7.56 4.07
C PRO A 142 20.07 6.69 4.82
N ARG A 143 19.82 6.47 6.10
CA ARG A 143 20.15 5.22 6.76
C ARG A 143 18.93 4.84 7.59
N VAL A 144 18.51 3.59 7.44
CA VAL A 144 17.33 2.98 8.06
C VAL A 144 16.06 3.10 7.19
N HIS A 145 15.86 2.05 6.39
CA HIS A 145 14.58 1.47 5.93
C HIS A 145 13.47 2.40 5.41
N LEU A 146 13.37 2.45 4.07
CA LEU A 146 12.19 2.86 3.30
C LEU A 146 10.95 1.96 3.54
N ASN A 147 10.98 1.06 4.54
CA ASN A 147 9.92 0.10 4.84
C ASN A 147 8.93 0.59 5.90
N VAL A 148 9.10 1.82 6.43
CA VAL A 148 8.16 2.40 7.41
C VAL A 148 7.07 3.25 6.73
N PHE A 149 7.23 3.64 5.47
CA PHE A 149 6.24 4.48 4.77
C PHE A 149 5.19 3.69 3.97
N ILE A 150 5.38 2.37 3.75
CA ILE A 150 4.34 1.51 3.15
C ILE A 150 3.29 1.08 4.20
N SER A 151 3.55 1.26 5.50
CA SER A 151 2.65 0.78 6.56
C SER A 151 1.70 1.84 7.13
N ILE A 152 1.72 3.10 6.64
CA ILE A 152 0.88 4.18 7.17
C ILE A 152 0.21 4.95 6.01
N HIS A 153 -0.45 4.25 5.07
CA HIS A 153 -1.66 4.71 4.37
C HIS A 153 -2.11 3.73 3.26
N PRO A 154 -3.32 3.18 3.35
CA PRO A 154 -4.08 2.67 2.20
C PRO A 154 -5.16 3.69 1.77
N GLN A 155 -5.40 3.81 0.44
CA GLN A 155 -6.65 4.31 -0.24
C GLN A 155 -6.66 5.62 -1.09
N TRP A 156 -5.75 5.82 -2.05
CA TRP A 156 -6.10 6.75 -3.15
C TRP A 156 -7.17 6.09 -4.05
N GLY A 157 -8.41 6.61 -4.04
CA GLY A 157 -9.53 6.16 -4.88
C GLY A 157 -10.90 6.69 -4.40
N THR A 158 -11.41 7.70 -5.10
CA THR A 158 -12.61 8.57 -4.94
C THR A 158 -13.93 8.01 -4.35
N HIS A 159 -14.59 8.83 -3.51
CA HIS A 159 -15.98 8.71 -2.99
C HIS A 159 -17.10 9.27 -3.95
N PRO A 160 -18.41 9.07 -3.66
CA PRO A 160 -19.49 8.84 -4.65
C PRO A 160 -20.34 10.05 -5.03
N THR A 161 -21.04 9.97 -6.18
CA THR A 161 -22.36 10.60 -6.40
C THR A 161 -23.17 9.78 -7.40
N ILE A 162 -24.35 9.32 -6.95
CA ILE A 162 -25.33 8.63 -7.77
C ILE A 162 -25.99 9.65 -8.69
N SER A 163 -25.83 9.48 -10.00
CA SER A 163 -26.83 9.88 -10.98
C SER A 163 -27.08 8.70 -11.90
N VAL A 164 -28.33 8.23 -11.91
CA VAL A 164 -28.76 7.13 -12.78
C VAL A 164 -28.99 7.72 -14.17
N SER A 165 -28.12 7.38 -15.10
CA SER A 165 -28.48 7.30 -16.51
C SER A 165 -28.20 5.88 -16.99
N VAL A 166 -29.25 5.19 -17.40
CA VAL A 166 -29.14 3.89 -18.04
C VAL A 166 -28.74 4.15 -19.50
N SER A 167 -27.55 3.70 -19.88
CA SER A 167 -27.17 3.49 -21.28
C SER A 167 -26.32 2.21 -21.36
N PRO A 168 -26.56 1.32 -22.33
CA PRO A 168 -25.92 0.02 -22.38
C PRO A 168 -24.51 0.17 -22.97
N HIS A 169 -23.49 0.04 -22.12
CA HIS A 169 -22.15 -0.24 -22.62
C HIS A 169 -21.51 -1.33 -21.78
N GLN A 170 -21.22 -2.45 -22.43
CA GLN A 170 -20.30 -3.48 -21.97
C GLN A 170 -19.06 -2.80 -21.39
N ARG A 171 -18.91 -2.80 -20.06
CA ARG A 171 -17.61 -2.53 -19.42
C ARG A 171 -16.65 -3.55 -20.02
N ASN A 172 -15.64 -3.02 -20.71
CA ASN A 172 -14.77 -3.80 -21.58
C ASN A 172 -13.87 -4.65 -20.69
N ILE A 173 -14.31 -5.88 -20.41
CA ILE A 173 -13.62 -6.85 -19.57
C ILE A 173 -12.14 -6.95 -19.99
N LYS A 174 -11.82 -6.70 -21.26
CA LYS A 174 -10.46 -6.60 -21.84
C LYS A 174 -9.42 -5.86 -20.95
N THR A 175 -9.78 -4.78 -20.25
CA THR A 175 -8.82 -3.93 -19.52
C THR A 175 -8.27 -4.56 -18.23
N GLU A 176 -9.10 -5.17 -17.39
CA GLU A 176 -8.66 -5.70 -16.07
C GLU A 176 -7.64 -6.85 -16.16
N LEU A 177 -7.74 -7.67 -17.22
CA LEU A 177 -6.82 -8.80 -17.39
C LEU A 177 -5.50 -8.39 -18.05
N LEU A 178 -5.55 -7.33 -18.88
CA LEU A 178 -4.34 -6.71 -19.41
C LEU A 178 -3.53 -6.08 -18.28
N GLU A 179 -4.18 -5.47 -17.29
CA GLU A 179 -3.51 -4.94 -16.09
C GLU A 179 -2.90 -6.03 -15.20
N LEU A 180 -3.60 -7.16 -15.01
CA LEU A 180 -3.06 -8.30 -14.26
C LEU A 180 -1.83 -8.92 -14.95
N LEU A 181 -1.89 -9.10 -16.27
CA LEU A 181 -0.77 -9.56 -17.08
C LEU A 181 0.40 -8.56 -17.02
N PHE A 182 0.10 -7.26 -17.07
CA PHE A 182 1.07 -6.18 -16.93
C PHE A 182 1.82 -6.27 -15.62
N LYS A 183 1.10 -6.24 -14.51
CA LYS A 183 1.69 -6.35 -13.18
C LYS A 183 2.56 -7.60 -13.02
N THR A 184 2.06 -8.76 -13.49
CA THR A 184 2.79 -10.04 -13.35
C THR A 184 4.08 -10.08 -14.16
N ILE A 185 4.10 -9.47 -15.35
CA ILE A 185 5.26 -9.47 -16.24
C ILE A 185 6.26 -8.36 -15.84
N ASP A 186 5.77 -7.21 -15.38
CA ASP A 186 6.56 -6.08 -14.90
C ASP A 186 7.31 -6.41 -13.59
N ASP A 187 6.71 -7.22 -12.71
CA ASP A 187 7.33 -7.69 -11.47
C ASP A 187 8.47 -8.71 -11.68
N LEU A 188 8.75 -9.13 -12.94
CA LEU A 188 9.86 -10.06 -13.23
C LEU A 188 11.21 -9.32 -13.21
N GLU A 189 12.16 -9.84 -12.43
CA GLU A 189 13.56 -9.41 -12.52
C GLU A 189 14.09 -9.56 -13.97
N GLU A 190 15.04 -8.72 -14.38
CA GLU A 190 15.57 -8.67 -15.76
C GLU A 190 16.00 -10.05 -16.29
N ARG A 191 16.61 -10.87 -15.43
CA ARG A 191 17.01 -12.26 -15.75
C ARG A 191 15.81 -13.15 -16.06
N ASP A 192 14.76 -13.04 -15.27
CA ASP A 192 13.53 -13.82 -15.45
C ASP A 192 12.73 -13.31 -16.63
N PHE A 193 12.64 -12.01 -16.82
CA PHE A 193 12.00 -11.41 -17.98
C PHE A 193 12.67 -11.89 -19.29
N LYS A 194 14.01 -11.96 -19.32
CA LYS A 194 14.75 -12.54 -20.47
C LYS A 194 14.41 -14.02 -20.70
N ARG A 195 14.26 -14.81 -19.63
CA ARG A 195 13.83 -16.22 -19.72
C ARG A 195 12.39 -16.36 -20.19
N PHE A 196 11.49 -15.50 -19.71
CA PHE A 196 10.09 -15.45 -20.12
C PHE A 196 9.98 -15.22 -21.63
N LYS A 197 10.73 -14.23 -22.16
CA LYS A 197 10.82 -13.96 -23.61
C LYS A 197 11.35 -15.15 -24.41
N ALA A 198 12.35 -15.87 -23.89
CA ALA A 198 12.86 -17.09 -24.54
C ALA A 198 11.76 -18.15 -24.67
N PHE A 199 11.05 -18.46 -23.57
CA PHE A 199 9.96 -19.44 -23.58
C PHE A 199 8.80 -19.05 -24.50
N LEU A 200 8.50 -17.76 -24.63
CA LEU A 200 7.44 -17.25 -25.52
C LEU A 200 7.79 -17.43 -27.02
N SER A 201 9.09 -17.49 -27.35
CA SER A 201 9.60 -17.73 -28.71
C SER A 201 9.84 -19.20 -29.06
N GLU A 202 9.79 -20.09 -28.07
CA GLU A 202 10.12 -21.50 -28.23
C GLU A 202 8.85 -22.35 -28.49
N LYS A 203 8.98 -23.43 -29.28
CA LYS A 203 7.89 -24.38 -29.58
C LYS A 203 7.51 -25.30 -28.40
N HIS A 204 7.80 -24.91 -27.16
CA HIS A 204 7.62 -25.76 -25.98
C HIS A 204 6.23 -25.69 -25.34
N LEU A 205 5.37 -24.76 -25.77
CA LEU A 205 4.02 -24.60 -25.28
C LEU A 205 3.04 -25.35 -26.19
N ARG A 206 2.53 -26.50 -25.74
CA ARG A 206 1.58 -27.31 -26.52
C ARG A 206 0.30 -26.51 -26.78
N GLY A 207 -0.09 -26.40 -28.05
CA GLY A 207 -1.36 -25.79 -28.46
C GLY A 207 -1.31 -24.28 -28.72
N TYR A 208 -0.12 -23.66 -28.71
CA TYR A 208 0.06 -22.24 -28.97
C TYR A 208 1.17 -21.99 -29.98
N GLU A 209 0.95 -21.03 -30.89
CA GLU A 209 1.93 -20.64 -31.90
C GLU A 209 2.97 -19.67 -31.31
N PRO A 210 4.28 -19.94 -31.39
CA PRO A 210 5.29 -19.09 -30.76
C PRO A 210 5.40 -17.71 -31.40
N ILE A 211 5.71 -16.69 -30.60
CA ILE A 211 5.96 -15.34 -31.11
C ILE A 211 7.43 -15.25 -31.60
N PRO A 212 7.69 -14.75 -32.83
CA PRO A 212 9.05 -14.67 -33.36
C PRO A 212 10.01 -13.90 -32.45
N LYS A 213 11.18 -14.50 -32.17
CA LYS A 213 12.21 -13.92 -31.28
C LYS A 213 12.59 -12.47 -31.64
N ALA A 214 12.64 -12.15 -32.94
CA ALA A 214 12.95 -10.79 -33.42
C ALA A 214 11.96 -9.72 -32.89
N ARG A 215 10.70 -10.09 -32.63
CA ARG A 215 9.71 -9.16 -32.07
C ARG A 215 9.82 -9.01 -30.54
N LEU A 216 10.51 -9.93 -29.87
CA LEU A 216 10.63 -9.97 -28.41
C LEU A 216 11.97 -9.42 -27.90
N GLU A 217 13.05 -9.54 -28.67
CA GLU A 217 14.43 -9.29 -28.21
C GLU A 217 14.61 -7.95 -27.47
N ASN A 218 14.05 -6.87 -28.04
CA ASN A 218 14.11 -5.51 -27.49
C ASN A 218 12.77 -5.00 -26.90
N ALA A 219 11.76 -5.86 -26.81
CA ALA A 219 10.45 -5.47 -26.28
C ALA A 219 10.46 -5.35 -24.75
N ASP A 220 9.78 -4.32 -24.25
CA ASP A 220 9.44 -4.11 -22.83
C ASP A 220 8.16 -4.86 -22.44
N ALA A 221 7.77 -4.82 -21.16
CA ALA A 221 6.59 -5.54 -20.66
C ALA A 221 5.31 -5.15 -21.43
N THR A 222 5.11 -3.86 -21.70
CA THR A 222 3.97 -3.31 -22.44
C THR A 222 3.89 -3.88 -23.86
N GLU A 223 5.01 -3.85 -24.58
CA GLU A 223 5.10 -4.32 -25.95
C GLU A 223 4.90 -5.85 -26.02
N ILE A 224 5.47 -6.60 -25.07
CA ILE A 224 5.23 -8.04 -24.94
C ILE A 224 3.75 -8.34 -24.76
N ILE A 225 3.05 -7.60 -23.89
CA ILE A 225 1.63 -7.81 -23.61
C ILE A 225 0.78 -7.46 -24.82
N ASN A 226 1.10 -6.36 -25.51
CA ASN A 226 0.44 -6.00 -26.77
C ASN A 226 0.60 -7.12 -27.81
N GLN A 227 1.80 -7.67 -27.97
CA GLN A 227 2.04 -8.78 -28.87
C GLN A 227 1.33 -10.07 -28.45
N MET A 228 1.28 -10.38 -27.16
CA MET A 228 0.51 -11.51 -26.64
C MET A 228 -0.99 -11.35 -26.87
N SER A 229 -1.52 -10.13 -26.71
CA SER A 229 -2.93 -9.82 -26.95
C SER A 229 -3.34 -9.86 -28.43
N GLN A 230 -2.37 -9.70 -29.33
CA GLN A 230 -2.56 -9.83 -30.78
C GLN A 230 -2.42 -11.28 -31.24
N ALA A 231 -1.49 -12.03 -30.64
CA ALA A 231 -1.20 -13.42 -31.01
C ALA A 231 -2.15 -14.44 -30.37
N TYR A 232 -2.64 -14.14 -29.17
CA TYR A 232 -3.47 -15.04 -28.38
C TYR A 232 -4.78 -14.36 -27.99
N ASP A 233 -5.85 -15.15 -27.88
CA ASP A 233 -7.06 -14.67 -27.24
C ASP A 233 -6.81 -14.39 -25.75
N ARG A 234 -7.80 -13.76 -25.13
CA ARG A 234 -7.68 -13.22 -23.78
C ARG A 234 -7.32 -14.30 -22.74
N ASP A 235 -7.97 -15.45 -22.82
CA ASP A 235 -7.70 -16.59 -21.93
C ASP A 235 -6.41 -17.33 -22.32
N GLY A 236 -6.06 -17.35 -23.61
CA GLY A 236 -4.81 -17.91 -24.12
C GLY A 236 -3.59 -17.18 -23.58
N ALA A 237 -3.59 -15.84 -23.60
CA ALA A 237 -2.51 -15.03 -23.05
C ALA A 237 -2.26 -15.36 -21.56
N VAL A 238 -3.33 -15.49 -20.78
CA VAL A 238 -3.25 -15.87 -19.36
C VAL A 238 -2.68 -17.27 -19.16
N ARG A 239 -3.22 -18.25 -19.89
CA ARG A 239 -2.80 -19.66 -19.77
C ARG A 239 -1.34 -19.86 -20.19
N ILE A 240 -0.90 -19.13 -21.20
CA ILE A 240 0.49 -19.15 -21.67
C ILE A 240 1.41 -18.53 -20.62
N THR A 241 1.09 -17.33 -20.11
CA THR A 241 1.87 -16.67 -19.05
C THR A 241 2.00 -17.58 -17.84
N ALA A 242 0.88 -18.15 -17.35
CA ALA A 242 0.89 -19.09 -16.24
C ALA A 242 1.74 -20.35 -16.52
N SER A 243 1.68 -20.89 -17.75
CA SER A 243 2.45 -22.07 -18.15
C SER A 243 3.95 -21.79 -18.21
N ILE A 244 4.34 -20.61 -18.73
CA ILE A 244 5.73 -20.16 -18.80
C ILE A 244 6.27 -19.93 -17.38
N LEU A 245 5.54 -19.18 -16.56
CA LEU A 245 5.92 -18.92 -15.17
C LEU A 245 6.08 -20.23 -14.37
N LYS A 246 5.20 -21.21 -14.59
CA LYS A 246 5.34 -22.56 -14.00
C LYS A 246 6.63 -23.27 -14.44
N LYS A 247 6.99 -23.20 -15.74
CA LYS A 247 8.26 -23.74 -16.26
C LYS A 247 9.49 -23.01 -15.72
N MET A 248 9.36 -21.72 -15.40
CA MET A 248 10.40 -20.90 -14.77
C MET A 248 10.48 -21.09 -13.24
N CYS A 249 9.69 -22.00 -12.66
CA CYS A 249 9.53 -22.15 -11.21
C CYS A 249 9.13 -20.84 -10.51
N ARG A 250 8.36 -19.98 -11.17
CA ARG A 250 7.75 -18.76 -10.62
C ARG A 250 6.31 -19.03 -10.17
N ILE A 251 6.15 -20.05 -9.33
CA ILE A 251 4.84 -20.56 -8.89
C ILE A 251 4.06 -19.50 -8.09
N GLY A 252 4.74 -18.63 -7.33
CA GLY A 252 4.11 -17.49 -6.63
C GLY A 252 3.33 -16.57 -7.57
N LEU A 253 3.91 -16.20 -8.72
CA LEU A 253 3.29 -15.32 -9.72
C LEU A 253 2.12 -15.99 -10.47
N VAL A 254 2.16 -17.31 -10.67
CA VAL A 254 1.06 -18.09 -11.30
C VAL A 254 -0.19 -18.08 -10.42
N ASN A 255 0.03 -18.03 -9.12
CA ASN A 255 -1.00 -18.21 -8.12
C ASN A 255 -1.73 -16.92 -7.78
N ASP A 256 -1.05 -15.77 -7.86
CA ASP A 256 -1.69 -14.45 -7.85
C ASP A 256 -2.61 -14.26 -9.08
N MET A 257 -2.38 -15.04 -10.13
CA MET A 257 -3.14 -15.02 -11.38
C MET A 257 -4.40 -15.91 -11.35
N THR A 258 -4.56 -16.78 -10.33
CA THR A 258 -5.73 -17.68 -10.20
C THR A 258 -6.15 -17.90 -8.74
N CYS A 259 -7.15 -17.15 -8.29
CA CYS A 259 -7.79 -17.27 -6.97
C CYS A 259 -9.24 -17.80 -7.08
N GLY A 260 -9.83 -18.21 -5.94
CA GLY A 260 -11.28 -18.45 -5.82
C GLY A 260 -11.83 -19.64 -6.61
N LYS A 261 -10.97 -20.56 -7.07
CA LYS A 261 -11.40 -21.76 -7.81
C LYS A 261 -11.58 -22.94 -6.87
N ALA A 262 -12.82 -23.24 -6.50
CA ALA A 262 -13.19 -24.50 -5.87
C ALA A 262 -13.46 -25.59 -6.94
N PRO A 263 -13.17 -26.87 -6.68
CA PRO A 263 -13.55 -27.98 -7.56
C PRO A 263 -15.07 -28.03 -7.81
N ARG A 264 -15.48 -28.09 -9.09
CA ARG A 264 -16.89 -27.95 -9.54
C ARG A 264 -17.85 -29.09 -9.14
N ASP A 265 -17.33 -30.25 -8.72
CA ASP A 265 -18.15 -31.47 -8.50
C ASP A 265 -18.29 -31.87 -7.02
N SER A 266 -18.13 -30.94 -6.08
CA SER A 266 -18.05 -31.27 -4.66
C SER A 266 -19.38 -31.62 -3.98
N GLY A 267 -20.50 -31.71 -4.72
CA GLY A 267 -21.79 -32.18 -4.18
C GLY A 267 -22.20 -31.43 -2.91
N LEU A 268 -21.96 -30.12 -2.87
CA LEU A 268 -22.01 -29.33 -1.65
C LEU A 268 -23.47 -29.11 -1.23
N ILE A 269 -23.84 -29.71 -0.11
CA ILE A 269 -25.11 -29.49 0.59
C ILE A 269 -24.78 -28.89 1.95
N SER A 270 -25.50 -27.83 2.35
CA SER A 270 -25.32 -27.18 3.66
C SER A 270 -25.44 -28.21 4.79
N GLY A 271 -24.49 -28.18 5.74
CA GLY A 271 -24.48 -29.07 6.91
C GLY A 271 -23.85 -30.46 6.70
N GLN A 272 -23.27 -30.74 5.54
CA GLN A 272 -22.51 -31.98 5.30
C GLN A 272 -20.99 -31.77 5.36
N ASN A 273 -20.26 -32.86 5.61
CA ASN A 273 -18.80 -32.86 5.58
C ASN A 273 -18.29 -32.51 4.17
N ALA A 274 -17.41 -31.52 4.07
CA ALA A 274 -16.78 -31.15 2.82
C ALA A 274 -15.88 -32.27 2.29
N THR A 275 -15.91 -32.49 0.97
CA THR A 275 -14.95 -33.37 0.29
C THR A 275 -13.54 -32.79 0.40
N THR A 276 -12.53 -33.65 0.34
CA THR A 276 -11.12 -33.22 0.38
C THR A 276 -10.86 -32.21 -0.74
N GLY A 277 -10.29 -31.04 -0.40
CA GLY A 277 -9.97 -29.99 -1.37
C GLY A 277 -11.15 -29.15 -1.86
N ALA A 278 -12.37 -29.33 -1.33
CA ALA A 278 -13.52 -28.50 -1.71
C ALA A 278 -13.29 -26.99 -1.46
N TRP A 279 -12.55 -26.68 -0.38
CA TRP A 279 -12.26 -25.31 0.06
C TRP A 279 -10.75 -25.11 0.24
N PRO A 280 -10.00 -24.96 -0.85
CA PRO A 280 -8.53 -25.00 -0.82
C PRO A 280 -7.90 -23.78 -0.12
N TRP A 281 -8.68 -22.72 0.15
CA TRP A 281 -8.25 -21.57 0.94
C TRP A 281 -8.52 -21.70 2.43
N GLN A 282 -9.21 -22.74 2.89
CA GLN A 282 -9.56 -22.91 4.30
C GLN A 282 -8.29 -23.12 5.15
N VAL A 283 -8.13 -22.29 6.18
CA VAL A 283 -7.02 -22.36 7.14
C VAL A 283 -7.52 -22.74 8.52
N SER A 284 -6.83 -23.68 9.16
CA SER A 284 -7.01 -24.01 10.58
C SER A 284 -5.89 -23.37 11.40
N LEU A 285 -6.22 -22.44 12.29
CA LEU A 285 -5.27 -21.81 13.22
C LEU A 285 -5.26 -22.59 14.52
N HIS A 286 -4.07 -23.01 14.94
CA HIS A 286 -3.85 -23.79 16.15
C HIS A 286 -3.00 -23.02 17.15
N ARG A 287 -3.29 -23.23 18.44
CA ARG A 287 -2.50 -22.76 19.57
C ARG A 287 -2.15 -23.98 20.41
N ALA A 288 -0.85 -24.19 20.62
CA ALA A 288 -0.34 -25.36 21.35
C ALA A 288 -0.93 -26.70 20.83
N GLY A 289 -1.08 -26.81 19.51
CA GLY A 289 -1.62 -28.01 18.85
C GLY A 289 -3.15 -28.11 18.76
N SER A 290 -3.91 -27.29 19.50
CA SER A 290 -5.38 -27.26 19.42
C SER A 290 -5.89 -26.21 18.45
N HIS A 291 -6.84 -26.57 17.59
CA HIS A 291 -7.58 -25.60 16.80
C HIS A 291 -8.31 -24.61 17.70
N PHE A 292 -8.26 -23.32 17.34
CA PHE A 292 -8.99 -22.27 18.05
C PHE A 292 -9.72 -21.30 17.12
N CYS A 293 -9.27 -21.15 15.87
CA CYS A 293 -9.90 -20.27 14.89
C CYS A 293 -9.69 -20.75 13.45
N SER A 294 -10.48 -20.19 12.54
CA SER A 294 -10.33 -20.38 11.09
C SER A 294 -9.80 -19.12 10.40
N GLY A 295 -9.29 -19.29 9.19
CA GLY A 295 -8.92 -18.18 8.32
C GLY A 295 -9.04 -18.57 6.85
N SER A 296 -8.80 -17.60 5.97
CA SER A 296 -8.79 -17.79 4.52
C SER A 296 -7.41 -17.41 3.96
N LEU A 297 -6.83 -18.28 3.15
CA LEU A 297 -5.60 -18.00 2.44
C LEU A 297 -5.88 -16.97 1.33
N ILE A 298 -5.18 -15.83 1.35
CA ILE A 298 -5.36 -14.74 0.37
C ILE A 298 -4.13 -14.55 -0.53
N SER A 299 -2.98 -15.11 -0.16
CA SER A 299 -1.77 -15.20 -0.99
C SER A 299 -0.90 -16.37 -0.54
N ALA A 300 0.25 -16.61 -1.18
CA ALA A 300 1.14 -17.70 -0.79
C ALA A 300 1.63 -17.65 0.67
N GLN A 301 1.58 -16.49 1.32
CA GLN A 301 2.13 -16.28 2.65
C GLN A 301 1.21 -15.47 3.58
N ALA A 302 0.02 -15.08 3.14
CA ALA A 302 -0.91 -14.29 3.94
C ALA A 302 -2.26 -14.99 4.13
N VAL A 303 -2.74 -14.96 5.38
CA VAL A 303 -4.03 -15.50 5.80
C VAL A 303 -4.87 -14.36 6.39
N LEU A 304 -6.11 -14.22 5.90
CA LEU A 304 -7.11 -13.32 6.46
C LEU A 304 -7.94 -14.04 7.52
N THR A 305 -8.18 -13.41 8.65
CA THR A 305 -8.96 -13.99 9.76
C THR A 305 -9.58 -12.87 10.60
N ALA A 306 -10.24 -13.21 11.70
CA ALA A 306 -10.84 -12.25 12.60
C ALA A 306 -9.83 -11.76 13.66
N ALA A 307 -9.96 -10.51 14.09
CA ALA A 307 -9.11 -9.95 15.13
C ALA A 307 -9.36 -10.62 16.48
N HIS A 308 -10.61 -10.97 16.80
CA HIS A 308 -10.99 -11.59 18.07
C HIS A 308 -10.34 -12.95 18.33
N CYS A 309 -9.83 -13.61 17.30
CA CYS A 309 -9.08 -14.86 17.42
C CYS A 309 -7.82 -14.68 18.30
N PHE A 310 -7.29 -13.46 18.40
CA PHE A 310 -6.06 -13.16 19.08
C PHE A 310 -6.30 -12.23 20.28
N SER A 311 -5.97 -12.72 21.48
CA SER A 311 -5.91 -11.89 22.70
C SER A 311 -4.65 -11.04 22.77
N SER A 312 -3.63 -11.36 21.95
CA SER A 312 -2.39 -10.61 21.78
C SER A 312 -1.75 -10.94 20.43
N THR A 313 -0.79 -10.15 19.98
CA THR A 313 -0.03 -10.38 18.74
C THR A 313 1.15 -11.34 18.91
N SER A 314 1.23 -12.06 20.03
CA SER A 314 2.27 -13.07 20.24
C SER A 314 2.05 -14.28 19.34
N ILE A 315 3.09 -14.63 18.58
CA ILE A 315 3.09 -15.78 17.65
C ILE A 315 3.50 -17.11 18.31
N THR A 316 3.89 -17.07 19.59
CA THR A 316 4.47 -18.23 20.26
C THR A 316 3.46 -19.38 20.37
N GLY A 317 3.84 -20.55 19.85
CA GLY A 317 2.99 -21.74 19.86
C GLY A 317 1.80 -21.67 18.90
N LEU A 318 1.79 -20.71 17.97
CA LEU A 318 0.76 -20.60 16.93
C LEU A 318 1.20 -21.24 15.63
N THR A 319 0.26 -21.92 14.97
CA THR A 319 0.52 -22.64 13.72
C THR A 319 -0.69 -22.59 12.80
N ALA A 320 -0.45 -22.40 11.51
CA ALA A 320 -1.45 -22.49 10.45
C ALA A 320 -1.34 -23.83 9.73
N TYR A 321 -2.48 -24.51 9.57
CA TYR A 321 -2.63 -25.74 8.79
C TYR A 321 -3.52 -25.48 7.58
N LEU A 322 -3.04 -25.89 6.40
CA LEU A 322 -3.75 -25.78 5.12
C LEU A 322 -3.74 -27.13 4.41
N GLY A 323 -4.66 -27.35 3.46
CA GLY A 323 -4.90 -28.69 2.90
C GLY A 323 -5.33 -29.69 3.99
N HIS A 324 -5.88 -29.15 5.09
CA HIS A 324 -6.27 -29.87 6.30
C HIS A 324 -7.77 -30.13 6.22
N GLN A 325 -8.19 -31.38 6.33
CA GLN A 325 -9.59 -31.78 6.23
C GLN A 325 -10.17 -32.13 7.60
N ASN A 326 -9.45 -32.95 8.38
CA ASN A 326 -9.93 -33.47 9.66
C ASN A 326 -9.06 -32.95 10.80
N GLN A 327 -9.70 -32.43 11.86
CA GLN A 327 -8.99 -31.99 13.08
C GLN A 327 -8.25 -33.12 13.79
N GLN A 328 -8.63 -34.37 13.53
CA GLN A 328 -7.99 -35.58 14.06
C GLN A 328 -7.68 -36.54 12.91
N GLY A 329 -6.67 -37.39 13.12
CA GLY A 329 -6.28 -38.41 12.14
C GLY A 329 -5.42 -37.90 10.98
N SER A 330 -5.38 -38.69 9.91
CA SER A 330 -4.49 -38.46 8.78
C SER A 330 -4.99 -37.32 7.88
N ASN A 331 -4.06 -36.46 7.47
CA ASN A 331 -4.28 -35.39 6.51
C ASN A 331 -3.07 -35.37 5.56
N PRO A 332 -3.09 -36.16 4.47
CA PRO A 332 -1.92 -36.37 3.62
C PRO A 332 -1.52 -35.12 2.83
N ASN A 333 -2.47 -34.22 2.56
CA ASN A 333 -2.26 -33.02 1.75
C ASN A 333 -1.91 -31.79 2.59
N LYS A 334 -1.67 -31.96 3.90
CA LYS A 334 -1.49 -30.82 4.80
C LYS A 334 -0.15 -30.13 4.58
N GLN A 335 -0.17 -28.81 4.61
CA GLN A 335 1.02 -28.00 4.83
C GLN A 335 0.89 -27.24 6.14
N LEU A 336 1.99 -27.22 6.89
CA LEU A 336 2.13 -26.54 8.17
C LEU A 336 3.03 -25.33 7.99
N ARG A 337 2.62 -24.17 8.51
CA ARG A 337 3.47 -22.99 8.64
C ARG A 337 3.32 -22.36 10.01
N ASN A 338 4.42 -21.91 10.58
CA ASN A 338 4.38 -21.05 11.75
C ASN A 338 3.98 -19.63 11.33
N LEU A 339 3.52 -18.85 12.30
CA LEU A 339 3.18 -17.45 12.07
C LEU A 339 4.44 -16.59 12.24
N PHE A 340 4.60 -15.59 11.38
CA PHE A 340 5.65 -14.58 11.42
C PHE A 340 5.14 -13.28 12.07
N THR A 341 3.94 -12.84 11.67
CA THR A 341 3.32 -11.62 12.22
C THR A 341 1.81 -11.75 12.26
N ILE A 342 1.20 -11.05 13.22
CA ILE A 342 -0.26 -10.85 13.31
C ILE A 342 -0.49 -9.34 13.32
N THR A 343 -1.31 -8.86 12.39
CA THR A 343 -1.73 -7.47 12.30
C THR A 343 -3.24 -7.41 12.45
N GLN A 344 -3.73 -6.96 13.61
CA GLN A 344 -5.15 -6.65 13.82
C GLN A 344 -5.49 -5.29 13.23
N HIS A 345 -6.75 -5.08 12.85
CA HIS A 345 -7.21 -3.76 12.44
C HIS A 345 -6.92 -2.74 13.56
N PRO A 346 -6.36 -1.55 13.25
CA PRO A 346 -5.98 -0.56 14.27
C PRO A 346 -7.17 -0.04 15.07
N GLU A 347 -8.35 -0.03 14.47
CA GLU A 347 -9.62 0.38 15.09
C GLU A 347 -10.47 -0.83 15.54
N TYR A 348 -9.88 -2.01 15.72
CA TYR A 348 -10.60 -3.15 16.28
C TYR A 348 -11.01 -2.87 17.73
N ASP A 349 -12.30 -2.98 18.00
CA ASP A 349 -12.86 -2.84 19.34
C ASP A 349 -13.28 -4.22 19.86
N ALA A 350 -12.64 -4.67 20.95
CA ALA A 350 -12.89 -5.99 21.52
C ALA A 350 -14.25 -6.12 22.24
N ILE A 351 -14.89 -5.00 22.59
CA ILE A 351 -16.20 -4.93 23.24
C ILE A 351 -17.29 -4.95 22.19
N THR A 352 -17.23 -4.05 21.19
CA THR A 352 -18.28 -3.93 20.16
C THR A 352 -18.13 -4.95 19.04
N ARG A 353 -16.92 -5.53 18.87
CA ARG A 353 -16.51 -6.35 17.72
C ARG A 353 -16.50 -5.60 16.39
N GLU A 354 -16.45 -4.27 16.43
CA GLU A 354 -16.23 -3.47 15.22
C GLU A 354 -14.81 -3.68 14.69
N ASN A 355 -14.67 -3.66 13.36
CA ASN A 355 -13.41 -3.88 12.65
C ASN A 355 -12.71 -5.20 13.02
N ASP A 356 -13.48 -6.27 13.20
CA ASP A 356 -13.00 -7.59 13.61
C ASP A 356 -12.30 -8.36 12.48
N ILE A 357 -11.15 -7.83 12.06
CA ILE A 357 -10.35 -8.34 10.96
C ILE A 357 -8.86 -8.30 11.31
N ALA A 358 -8.13 -9.34 10.93
CA ALA A 358 -6.69 -9.44 11.10
C ALA A 358 -6.03 -10.16 9.92
N VAL A 359 -4.80 -9.75 9.62
CA VAL A 359 -3.94 -10.41 8.64
C VAL A 359 -2.80 -11.12 9.38
N VAL A 360 -2.59 -12.37 9.00
CA VAL A 360 -1.52 -13.22 9.52
C VAL A 360 -0.53 -13.49 8.41
N VAL A 361 0.74 -13.18 8.65
CA VAL A 361 1.85 -13.49 7.73
C VAL A 361 2.52 -14.78 8.20
N LEU A 362 2.73 -15.72 7.29
CA LEU A 362 3.36 -17.02 7.57
C LEU A 362 4.90 -16.92 7.50
N THR A 363 5.63 -17.81 8.16
CA THR A 363 7.11 -17.80 8.15
C THR A 363 7.74 -18.17 6.81
N ALA A 364 7.01 -18.86 5.95
CA ALA A 364 7.45 -19.24 4.60
C ALA A 364 6.23 -19.39 3.68
N PRO A 365 6.38 -19.15 2.37
CA PRO A 365 5.30 -19.36 1.41
C PRO A 365 4.85 -20.82 1.36
N LEU A 366 3.61 -21.03 0.96
CA LEU A 366 2.98 -22.33 0.73
C LEU A 366 3.09 -22.74 -0.73
N ASP A 367 3.18 -24.05 -0.94
CA ASP A 367 3.16 -24.62 -2.29
C ASP A 367 1.72 -24.88 -2.70
N PHE A 368 1.19 -24.11 -3.64
CA PHE A 368 -0.20 -24.30 -4.05
C PHE A 368 -0.39 -25.55 -4.90
N ASN A 369 -1.56 -26.14 -4.75
CA ASN A 369 -2.01 -27.35 -5.43
C ASN A 369 -3.56 -27.40 -5.40
N GLU A 370 -4.14 -28.52 -5.81
CA GLU A 370 -5.60 -28.70 -5.83
C GLU A 370 -6.28 -28.68 -4.44
N PHE A 371 -5.51 -28.75 -3.35
CA PHE A 371 -5.97 -28.69 -1.96
C PHE A 371 -5.58 -27.39 -1.25
N ILE A 372 -4.71 -26.57 -1.84
CA ILE A 372 -4.17 -25.34 -1.25
C ILE A 372 -4.09 -24.27 -2.34
N SER A 373 -4.96 -23.27 -2.29
CA SER A 373 -4.98 -22.14 -3.23
C SER A 373 -5.71 -20.97 -2.59
N PRO A 374 -5.50 -19.72 -3.04
CA PRO A 374 -6.04 -18.56 -2.36
C PRO A 374 -7.50 -18.31 -2.77
N VAL A 375 -8.26 -17.66 -1.88
CA VAL A 375 -9.56 -17.06 -2.21
C VAL A 375 -9.36 -15.69 -2.83
N CYS A 376 -10.27 -15.26 -3.70
CA CYS A 376 -10.25 -13.89 -4.21
C CYS A 376 -10.76 -12.92 -3.15
N LEU A 377 -10.14 -11.76 -3.05
CA LEU A 377 -10.68 -10.64 -2.30
C LEU A 377 -11.73 -9.92 -3.15
N ALA A 378 -12.77 -9.43 -2.49
CA ALA A 378 -13.78 -8.62 -3.13
C ALA A 378 -13.22 -7.21 -3.41
N ASP A 379 -13.61 -6.61 -4.53
CA ASP A 379 -13.25 -5.21 -4.83
C ASP A 379 -13.97 -4.26 -3.86
N SER A 380 -13.38 -3.09 -3.58
CA SER A 380 -14.01 -2.01 -2.81
C SER A 380 -15.37 -1.57 -3.35
N GLU A 381 -15.62 -1.70 -4.66
CA GLU A 381 -16.89 -1.38 -5.31
C GLU A 381 -17.83 -2.58 -5.46
N SER A 382 -17.41 -3.77 -4.98
CA SER A 382 -18.25 -4.96 -5.08
C SER A 382 -19.48 -4.84 -4.17
N ILE A 383 -20.66 -4.98 -4.77
CA ILE A 383 -21.93 -4.96 -4.06
C ILE A 383 -22.40 -6.41 -3.91
N LEU A 384 -22.41 -6.91 -2.68
CA LEU A 384 -23.07 -8.17 -2.35
C LEU A 384 -24.56 -7.89 -2.15
N HIS A 385 -25.40 -8.42 -3.03
CA HIS A 385 -26.84 -8.26 -2.92
C HIS A 385 -27.42 -9.21 -1.86
N ASN A 386 -28.44 -8.75 -1.13
CA ASN A 386 -29.20 -9.60 -0.23
C ASN A 386 -29.78 -10.80 -0.99
N GLY A 387 -29.66 -12.00 -0.40
CA GLY A 387 -30.10 -13.24 -1.02
C GLY A 387 -29.07 -13.87 -1.97
N THR A 388 -27.84 -13.35 -2.04
CA THR A 388 -26.74 -14.03 -2.73
C THR A 388 -26.35 -15.30 -1.97
N ASP A 389 -26.49 -16.46 -2.63
CA ASP A 389 -26.08 -17.74 -2.07
C ASP A 389 -24.60 -17.71 -1.67
N SER A 390 -24.33 -18.11 -0.42
CA SER A 390 -23.01 -18.05 0.19
C SER A 390 -22.70 -19.34 0.92
N TRP A 391 -21.42 -19.66 1.02
CA TRP A 391 -20.94 -20.85 1.72
C TRP A 391 -20.28 -20.46 3.04
N VAL A 392 -20.61 -21.19 4.11
CA VAL A 392 -19.92 -21.10 5.40
C VAL A 392 -19.19 -22.41 5.63
N THR A 393 -17.89 -22.31 5.88
CA THR A 393 -16.99 -23.48 5.99
C THR A 393 -16.19 -23.40 7.27
N GLY A 394 -16.00 -24.54 7.93
CA GLY A 394 -15.22 -24.61 9.16
C GLY A 394 -15.40 -25.92 9.90
N TRP A 395 -14.75 -26.02 11.07
CA TRP A 395 -14.80 -27.19 11.95
C TRP A 395 -15.62 -26.95 13.23
N GLY A 396 -16.34 -25.82 13.28
CA GLY A 396 -17.24 -25.50 14.39
C GLY A 396 -18.52 -26.35 14.38
N ASN A 397 -19.20 -26.44 15.52
CA ASN A 397 -20.43 -27.21 15.65
C ASN A 397 -21.50 -26.68 14.68
N ALA A 398 -21.98 -27.53 13.77
CA ALA A 398 -23.04 -27.23 12.81
C ALA A 398 -24.45 -27.16 13.42
N ALA A 399 -24.58 -27.15 14.75
CA ALA A 399 -25.87 -27.07 15.41
C ALA A 399 -26.39 -25.62 15.32
N PRO A 400 -27.63 -25.39 14.87
CA PRO A 400 -28.27 -24.10 15.03
C PRO A 400 -28.34 -23.82 16.54
N LYS A 401 -27.71 -22.74 16.99
CA LYS A 401 -28.09 -22.16 18.29
C LYS A 401 -29.42 -21.46 18.02
N GLY A 402 -30.50 -22.16 18.36
CA GLY A 402 -31.87 -21.66 18.29
C GLY A 402 -32.11 -20.47 19.20
#